data_AF-A0AAW3WG15-F1
#
_entry.id   AF-A0AAW3WG15-F1
#
_cell.length_a   1.000
_cell.length_b   1.000
_cell.length_c   1.000
_cell.angle_alpha   90.00
_cell.angle_beta   90.00
_cell.angle_gamma   90.00
#
_symmetry.space_group_name_H-M   'P 1'
#
loop_
_entity.id
_entity.type
_entity.pdbx_description
1 polymer ?
#
loop_
_entity_poly.entity_id
_entity_poly.type
_entity_poly.pdbx_seq_one_letter_code
_entity_poly.pdbx_strand_id
1 'polypeptide(L)'
;MKKTNCELFSIGTQTECFNIINVDKMGKMYNLDNYKKAGVWALFAKQKLGENKKWFCLQVGQSKDIAYEIKIDNERINENIVYNREKNYVNQFKQKIFSYSENPSIQEMLYNHINDNYTDFKFTCVSLEENPKIRKEIESYFACKTRAIYWRNGRPYEDGDLLNLNEHFNDSVKVISFAEPDKVKNKKEIDEFLNCFLSL
;
A
#
# COMPACT_ATOMS: atom_id res chain seq x y z
N MET A 1 -29.61 5.39 -17.85
CA MET A 1 -28.41 6.07 -17.32
C MET A 1 -27.82 5.19 -16.22
N LYS A 2 -26.63 4.62 -16.45
CA LYS A 2 -25.91 3.81 -15.45
C LYS A 2 -25.35 4.74 -14.38
N LYS A 3 -25.64 4.48 -13.10
CA LYS A 3 -25.01 5.20 -11.98
C LYS A 3 -23.52 4.84 -11.95
N THR A 4 -22.64 5.79 -12.29
CA THR A 4 -21.17 5.69 -12.25
C THR A 4 -20.57 6.24 -10.96
N ASN A 5 -21.20 5.94 -9.82
CA ASN A 5 -20.65 6.29 -8.52
C ASN A 5 -20.40 5.00 -7.74
N CYS A 6 -19.14 4.52 -7.67
CA CYS A 6 -18.69 3.84 -6.45
C CYS A 6 -18.65 4.94 -5.35
N GLU A 7 -19.82 5.43 -4.96
CA GLU A 7 -20.02 6.10 -3.68
C GLU A 7 -19.84 4.99 -2.64
N LEU A 8 -18.63 4.94 -2.12
CA LEU A 8 -18.15 4.23 -0.94
C LEU A 8 -19.26 3.60 -0.09
N PHE A 9 -19.18 2.28 0.04
CA PHE A 9 -20.04 1.45 0.89
C PHE A 9 -20.11 2.01 2.31
N SER A 10 -21.22 2.67 2.65
CA SER A 10 -21.62 2.90 4.03
C SER A 10 -22.66 1.85 4.43
N ILE A 11 -22.22 0.62 4.69
CA ILE A 11 -23.10 -0.43 5.22
C ILE A 11 -22.51 -0.93 6.55
N GLY A 12 -23.17 -0.54 7.65
CA GLY A 12 -23.16 -1.18 8.98
C GLY A 12 -21.81 -1.29 9.72
N THR A 13 -21.67 -0.56 10.83
CA THR A 13 -20.64 -0.66 11.91
C THR A 13 -19.14 -0.77 11.56
N GLN A 14 -18.74 -0.96 10.31
CA GLN A 14 -17.37 -0.89 9.75
C GLN A 14 -17.19 0.35 8.86
N THR A 15 -17.88 1.46 9.19
CA THR A 15 -17.96 2.71 8.43
C THR A 15 -16.62 3.40 8.09
N GLU A 16 -15.50 2.90 8.61
CA GLU A 16 -14.15 3.45 8.40
C GLU A 16 -13.31 2.65 7.38
N CYS A 17 -13.59 1.36 7.18
CA CYS A 17 -12.85 0.51 6.24
C CYS A 17 -13.35 0.70 4.80
N PHE A 18 -12.47 0.45 3.83
CA PHE A 18 -12.67 0.63 2.39
C PHE A 18 -12.92 2.07 1.93
N ASN A 19 -12.80 3.04 2.84
CA ASN A 19 -12.76 4.46 2.50
C ASN A 19 -11.40 4.84 1.90
N ILE A 20 -11.46 5.59 0.80
CA ILE A 20 -10.29 6.24 0.23
C ILE A 20 -9.85 7.35 1.20
N ILE A 21 -8.62 7.27 1.65
CA ILE A 21 -7.96 8.33 2.40
C ILE A 21 -7.54 9.38 1.37
N ASN A 22 -8.29 10.48 1.34
CA ASN A 22 -8.07 11.54 0.37
C ASN A 22 -6.76 12.27 0.66
N VAL A 23 -5.92 12.35 -0.37
CA VAL A 23 -4.69 13.15 -0.41
C VAL A 23 -4.93 14.30 -1.38
N ASP A 24 -4.73 15.55 -0.95
CA ASP A 24 -4.81 16.68 -1.87
C ASP A 24 -3.56 16.76 -2.78
N LYS A 25 -3.59 17.71 -3.72
CA LYS A 25 -2.49 17.96 -4.66
C LYS A 25 -1.19 18.40 -3.99
N MET A 26 -1.23 18.80 -2.71
CA MET A 26 -0.07 19.19 -1.92
C MET A 26 0.41 18.05 -1.00
N GLY A 27 -0.18 16.85 -1.10
CA GLY A 27 0.17 15.70 -0.27
C GLY A 27 -0.52 15.69 1.09
N LYS A 28 -1.45 16.62 1.39
CA LYS A 28 -2.15 16.67 2.68
C LYS A 28 -3.25 15.62 2.72
N MET A 29 -3.27 14.85 3.79
CA MET A 29 -4.28 13.82 4.02
C MET A 29 -5.43 14.31 4.91
N TYR A 30 -6.65 13.93 4.54
CA TYR A 30 -7.85 14.21 5.35
C TYR A 30 -8.32 12.95 6.08
N ASN A 31 -8.83 13.13 7.30
CA ASN A 31 -9.37 12.06 8.15
C ASN A 31 -8.36 10.96 8.52
N LEU A 32 -7.06 11.20 8.32
CA LEU A 32 -6.01 10.23 8.62
C LEU A 32 -5.97 9.85 10.11
N ASP A 33 -6.28 10.80 11.00
CA ASP A 33 -6.30 10.57 12.45
C ASP A 33 -7.29 9.48 12.90
N ASN A 34 -8.36 9.22 12.12
CA ASN A 34 -9.30 8.13 12.40
C ASN A 34 -8.65 6.75 12.26
N TYR A 35 -7.50 6.68 11.58
CA TYR A 35 -6.75 5.47 11.28
C TYR A 35 -5.49 5.31 12.16
N LYS A 36 -5.38 6.04 13.29
CA LYS A 36 -4.39 5.76 14.35
C LYS A 36 -4.76 4.49 15.13
N LYS A 37 -4.89 3.40 14.40
CA LYS A 37 -5.42 2.11 14.84
C LYS A 37 -4.65 0.99 14.15
N ALA A 38 -4.67 -0.19 14.75
CA ALA A 38 -4.06 -1.34 14.12
C ALA A 38 -4.95 -1.90 13.00
N GLY A 39 -4.33 -2.36 11.92
CA GLY A 39 -5.06 -2.89 10.78
C GLY A 39 -4.23 -3.01 9.51
N VAL A 40 -4.93 -3.28 8.41
CA VAL A 40 -4.37 -3.43 7.06
C VAL A 40 -4.75 -2.23 6.21
N TRP A 41 -3.82 -1.74 5.41
CA TRP A 41 -4.01 -0.69 4.43
C TRP A 41 -3.49 -1.12 3.06
N ALA A 42 -3.94 -0.44 2.00
CA ALA A 42 -3.45 -0.67 0.65
C ALA A 42 -3.25 0.65 -0.12
N LEU A 43 -2.29 0.65 -1.02
CA LEU A 43 -1.99 1.74 -1.95
C LEU A 43 -2.34 1.31 -3.37
N PHE A 44 -3.20 2.09 -4.01
CA PHE A 44 -3.58 1.94 -5.40
C PHE A 44 -3.08 3.11 -6.23
N ALA A 45 -2.79 2.87 -7.51
CA ALA A 45 -2.42 3.91 -8.45
C ALA A 45 -2.71 3.51 -9.91
N LYS A 46 -2.60 4.46 -10.83
CA LYS A 46 -2.63 4.23 -12.28
C LYS A 46 -1.24 4.36 -12.87
N GLN A 47 -0.94 3.60 -13.91
CA GLN A 47 0.33 3.75 -14.62
C GLN A 47 0.36 5.08 -15.38
N LYS A 48 1.47 5.82 -15.33
CA LYS A 48 1.64 7.10 -16.03
C LYS A 48 1.63 6.97 -17.55
N LEU A 49 2.31 5.95 -18.08
CA LEU A 49 2.53 5.74 -19.51
C LEU A 49 1.74 4.56 -20.09
N GLY A 50 0.84 3.97 -19.31
CA GLY A 50 0.01 2.86 -19.76
C GLY A 50 -1.18 3.33 -20.60
N GLU A 51 -1.48 2.64 -21.70
CA GLU A 51 -2.72 2.86 -22.47
C GLU A 51 -3.97 2.52 -21.64
N ASN A 52 -3.81 1.62 -20.65
CA ASN A 52 -4.87 1.20 -19.75
C ASN A 52 -4.95 2.14 -18.52
N LYS A 53 -6.07 2.87 -18.39
CA LYS A 53 -6.41 3.69 -17.21
C LYS A 53 -6.80 2.86 -15.97
N LYS A 54 -6.38 1.59 -15.91
CA LYS A 54 -6.72 0.63 -14.86
C LYS A 54 -6.01 0.98 -13.56
N TRP A 55 -6.68 0.65 -12.45
CA TRP A 55 -6.09 0.71 -11.12
C TRP A 55 -5.25 -0.53 -10.84
N PHE A 56 -4.04 -0.32 -10.31
CA PHE A 56 -3.18 -1.37 -9.79
C PHE A 56 -3.07 -1.23 -8.28
N CYS A 57 -3.15 -2.35 -7.56
CA CYS A 57 -2.72 -2.40 -6.17
C CYS A 57 -1.19 -2.47 -6.16
N LEU A 58 -0.55 -1.44 -5.61
CA LEU A 58 0.90 -1.35 -5.57
C LEU A 58 1.45 -2.00 -4.30
N GLN A 59 0.87 -1.67 -3.15
CA GLN A 59 1.34 -2.12 -1.84
C GLN A 59 0.17 -2.45 -0.93
N VAL A 60 0.39 -3.42 -0.04
CA VAL A 60 -0.50 -3.74 1.07
C VAL A 60 0.36 -3.84 2.31
N GLY A 61 -0.04 -3.21 3.40
CA GLY A 61 0.72 -3.21 4.63
C GLY A 61 -0.17 -3.46 5.82
N GLN A 62 0.37 -4.14 6.84
CA GLN A 62 -0.25 -4.15 8.16
C GLN A 62 0.53 -3.24 9.13
N SER A 63 -0.18 -2.62 10.07
CA SER A 63 0.44 -1.80 11.10
C SER A 63 -0.34 -1.85 12.42
N LYS A 64 0.31 -1.39 13.49
CA LYS A 64 -0.37 -0.99 14.73
C LYS A 64 -0.91 0.45 14.66
N ASP A 65 -0.41 1.22 13.71
CA ASP A 65 -0.82 2.58 13.42
C ASP A 65 -0.81 2.77 11.90
N ILE A 66 -1.97 2.56 11.27
CA ILE A 66 -2.13 2.72 9.81
C ILE A 66 -1.83 4.16 9.39
N ALA A 67 -2.32 5.14 10.17
CA ALA A 67 -2.13 6.56 9.88
C ALA A 67 -0.64 6.93 9.79
N TYR A 68 0.17 6.42 10.72
CA TYR A 68 1.61 6.66 10.73
C TYR A 68 2.30 6.09 9.50
N GLU A 69 2.06 4.81 9.16
CA GLU A 69 2.69 4.17 7.99
C GLU A 69 2.30 4.87 6.69
N ILE A 70 1.00 5.13 6.49
CA ILE A 70 0.50 5.82 5.28
C ILE A 70 1.11 7.22 5.15
N LYS A 71 1.25 7.96 6.25
CA LYS A 71 1.88 9.28 6.24
C LYS A 71 3.32 9.19 5.75
N ILE A 72 4.12 8.30 6.34
CA ILE A 72 5.52 8.10 5.97
C ILE A 72 5.65 7.67 4.52
N ASP A 73 4.81 6.75 4.06
CA ASP A 73 4.86 6.26 2.68
C ASP A 73 4.44 7.31 1.66
N ASN A 74 3.47 8.16 1.99
CA ASN A 74 3.12 9.29 1.15
C ASN A 74 4.20 10.38 1.14
N GLU A 75 4.86 10.65 2.26
CA GLU A 75 6.03 11.54 2.30
C GLU A 75 7.09 11.01 1.31
N ARG A 76 7.42 9.71 1.36
CA ARG A 76 8.38 9.07 0.44
C ARG A 76 7.97 9.12 -1.03
N ILE A 77 6.68 8.99 -1.35
CA ILE A 77 6.18 9.13 -2.72
C ILE A 77 6.41 10.55 -3.24
N ASN A 78 6.24 11.56 -2.39
CA ASN A 78 6.33 12.97 -2.77
C ASN A 78 7.74 13.57 -2.61
N GLU A 79 8.66 12.86 -1.94
CA GLU A 79 10.04 13.27 -1.76
C GLU A 79 10.91 12.90 -2.97
N ASN A 80 11.76 13.84 -3.40
CA ASN A 80 12.84 13.52 -4.33
C ASN A 80 13.95 12.81 -3.56
N ILE A 81 14.37 11.62 -4.00
CA ILE A 81 15.53 10.96 -3.41
C ILE A 81 16.76 11.84 -3.59
N VAL A 82 17.37 12.20 -2.47
CA VAL A 82 18.72 12.78 -2.45
C VAL A 82 19.71 11.63 -2.31
N TYR A 83 20.40 11.30 -3.40
CA TYR A 83 21.53 10.40 -3.37
C TYR A 83 22.72 11.13 -2.71
N ASN A 84 23.37 10.47 -1.74
CA ASN A 84 24.51 10.98 -0.96
C ASN A 84 24.16 12.04 0.10
N ARG A 85 23.19 11.75 0.97
CA ARG A 85 22.96 12.57 2.17
C ARG A 85 24.15 12.45 3.11
N GLU A 86 24.58 13.55 3.71
CA GLU A 86 25.61 13.51 4.75
C GLU A 86 24.94 13.41 6.12
N LYS A 87 25.30 12.39 6.90
CA LYS A 87 24.77 12.15 8.25
C LYS A 87 25.88 12.24 9.28
N ASN A 88 25.56 12.89 10.39
CA ASN A 88 26.49 13.00 11.52
C ASN A 88 26.35 11.78 12.43
N TYR A 89 27.47 11.14 12.78
CA TYR A 89 27.53 10.26 13.93
C TYR A 89 27.47 11.11 15.20
N VAL A 90 26.39 10.95 15.96
CA VAL A 90 26.18 11.61 17.25
C VAL A 90 26.23 10.55 18.34
N ASN A 91 27.13 10.71 19.30
CA ASN A 91 27.28 9.74 20.40
C ASN A 91 26.13 9.85 21.42
N GLN A 92 26.09 8.95 22.40
CA GLN A 92 25.07 8.93 23.47
C GLN A 92 25.04 10.20 24.34
N PHE A 93 26.10 11.01 24.32
CA PHE A 93 26.21 12.29 25.02
C PHE A 93 25.81 13.48 24.13
N LYS A 94 25.18 13.22 22.98
CA LYS A 94 24.74 14.22 21.99
C LYS A 94 25.88 15.01 21.32
N GLN A 95 27.09 14.46 21.28
CA GLN A 95 28.23 15.08 20.62
C GLN A 95 28.40 14.55 19.20
N LYS A 96 28.55 15.46 18.22
CA LYS A 96 28.90 15.12 16.83
C LYS A 96 30.37 14.70 16.78
N ILE A 97 30.64 13.48 16.28
CA ILE A 97 31.99 12.91 16.21
C ILE A 97 32.58 12.99 14.80
N PHE A 98 31.85 12.49 13.79
CA PHE A 98 32.24 12.56 12.38
C PHE A 98 31.00 12.54 11.48
N SER A 99 31.17 12.80 10.18
CA SER A 99 30.11 12.66 9.18
C SER A 99 30.37 11.48 8.25
N TYR A 100 29.31 10.90 7.68
CA TYR A 100 29.39 9.85 6.66
C TYR A 100 28.28 10.00 5.63
N SER A 101 28.51 9.46 4.42
CA SER A 101 27.50 9.39 3.37
C SER A 101 26.48 8.30 3.70
N GLU A 102 25.22 8.70 3.78
CA GLU A 102 24.07 7.83 3.96
C GLU A 102 23.45 7.53 2.59
N ASN A 103 23.44 6.24 2.24
CA ASN A 103 22.75 5.77 1.06
C ASN A 103 21.23 5.74 1.30
N PRO A 104 20.41 5.96 0.25
CA PRO A 104 18.97 5.75 0.36
C PRO A 104 18.63 4.33 0.82
N SER A 105 17.59 4.22 1.63
CA SER A 105 17.01 2.94 2.02
C SER A 105 16.27 2.29 0.84
N ILE A 106 16.08 0.97 0.93
CA ILE A 106 15.29 0.21 -0.07
C ILE A 106 13.87 0.77 -0.19
N GLN A 107 13.27 1.23 0.91
CA GLN A 107 11.92 1.81 0.90
C GLN A 107 11.90 3.13 0.14
N GLU A 108 12.89 4.00 0.34
CA GLU A 108 12.99 5.25 -0.43
C GLU A 108 13.14 4.95 -1.92
N MET A 109 14.06 4.05 -2.29
CA MET A 109 14.25 3.62 -3.68
C MET A 109 12.95 3.07 -4.29
N LEU A 110 12.21 2.24 -3.54
CA LEU A 110 10.94 1.67 -3.97
C LEU A 110 9.88 2.74 -4.22
N TYR A 111 9.67 3.65 -3.26
CA TYR A 111 8.61 4.65 -3.37
C TYR A 111 8.91 5.71 -4.42
N ASN A 112 10.18 6.01 -4.68
CA ASN A 112 10.56 6.84 -5.82
C ASN A 112 10.29 6.13 -7.16
N HIS A 113 10.62 4.83 -7.27
CA HIS A 113 10.26 4.06 -8.45
C HIS A 113 8.73 4.02 -8.67
N ILE A 114 7.95 3.89 -7.60
CA ILE A 114 6.49 4.00 -7.64
C ILE A 114 6.07 5.39 -8.16
N ASN A 115 6.64 6.47 -7.61
CA ASN A 115 6.34 7.83 -8.04
C ASN A 115 6.67 8.04 -9.52
N ASP A 116 7.81 7.56 -10.01
CA ASP A 116 8.24 7.73 -11.40
C ASP A 116 7.29 7.04 -12.41
N ASN A 117 6.70 5.90 -12.03
CA ASN A 117 5.94 5.05 -12.94
C ASN A 117 4.41 5.18 -12.79
N TYR A 118 3.93 5.70 -11.67
CA TYR A 118 2.51 5.73 -11.33
C TYR A 118 2.01 7.13 -10.96
N THR A 119 0.70 7.31 -11.03
CA THR A 119 -0.03 8.56 -10.74
C THR A 119 -1.37 8.23 -10.09
N ASP A 120 -2.10 9.27 -9.65
CA ASP A 120 -3.42 9.16 -9.05
C ASP A 120 -3.44 8.28 -7.79
N PHE A 121 -2.45 8.42 -6.91
CA PHE A 121 -2.31 7.59 -5.71
C PHE A 121 -3.55 7.64 -4.80
N LYS A 122 -3.99 6.47 -4.34
CA LYS A 122 -5.09 6.31 -3.40
C LYS A 122 -4.70 5.32 -2.30
N PHE A 123 -4.74 5.79 -1.06
CA PHE A 123 -4.65 4.93 0.10
C PHE A 123 -6.05 4.49 0.55
N THR A 124 -6.19 3.26 1.03
CA THR A 124 -7.41 2.76 1.64
C THR A 124 -7.10 1.99 2.91
N CYS A 125 -7.94 2.14 3.93
CA CYS A 125 -7.98 1.19 5.03
C CYS A 125 -8.69 -0.08 4.53
N VAL A 126 -8.06 -1.25 4.61
CA VAL A 126 -8.68 -2.52 4.22
C VAL A 126 -9.42 -3.13 5.39
N SER A 127 -8.84 -3.10 6.59
CA SER A 127 -9.47 -3.65 7.78
C SER A 127 -8.84 -3.05 9.03
N LEU A 128 -9.64 -2.80 10.06
CA LEU A 128 -9.17 -2.51 11.41
C LEU A 128 -9.13 -3.82 12.20
N GLU A 129 -7.94 -4.21 12.65
CA GLU A 129 -7.72 -5.48 13.35
C GLU A 129 -6.52 -5.38 14.28
N GLU A 130 -6.78 -5.54 15.58
CA GLU A 130 -5.76 -5.50 16.63
C GLU A 130 -4.95 -6.80 16.69
N ASN A 131 -5.59 -7.93 16.41
CA ASN A 131 -4.93 -9.23 16.48
C ASN A 131 -3.90 -9.38 15.33
N PRO A 132 -2.59 -9.49 15.65
CA PRO A 132 -1.54 -9.53 14.64
C PRO A 132 -1.63 -10.76 13.72
N LYS A 133 -2.14 -11.89 14.20
CA LYS A 133 -2.28 -13.09 13.38
C LYS A 133 -3.39 -12.91 12.34
N ILE A 134 -4.55 -12.45 12.78
CA ILE A 134 -5.70 -12.18 11.88
C ILE A 134 -5.33 -11.08 10.89
N ARG A 135 -4.66 -10.02 11.35
CA ARG A 135 -4.22 -8.92 10.48
C ARG A 135 -3.25 -9.40 9.38
N LYS A 136 -2.32 -10.31 9.71
CA LYS A 136 -1.43 -10.94 8.71
C LYS A 136 -2.19 -11.79 7.70
N GLU A 137 -3.22 -12.52 8.12
CA GLU A 137 -4.08 -13.32 7.24
C GLU A 137 -4.85 -12.41 6.26
N ILE A 138 -5.43 -11.30 6.75
CA ILE A 138 -6.12 -10.30 5.93
C ILE A 138 -5.17 -9.65 4.92
N GLU A 139 -3.99 -9.19 5.39
CA GLU A 139 -2.95 -8.59 4.54
C GLU A 139 -2.56 -9.54 3.40
N SER A 140 -2.23 -10.79 3.74
CA SER A 140 -1.82 -11.80 2.77
C SER A 140 -2.93 -12.09 1.76
N TYR A 141 -4.16 -12.24 2.23
CA TYR A 141 -5.31 -12.48 1.37
C TYR A 141 -5.55 -11.33 0.40
N PHE A 142 -5.58 -10.09 0.92
CA PHE A 142 -5.84 -8.90 0.11
C PHE A 142 -4.72 -8.69 -0.92
N ALA A 143 -3.46 -8.84 -0.52
CA ALA A 143 -2.31 -8.73 -1.42
C ALA A 143 -2.33 -9.80 -2.52
N CYS A 144 -2.66 -11.04 -2.19
CA CYS A 144 -2.77 -12.13 -3.16
C CYS A 144 -3.92 -11.90 -4.14
N LYS A 145 -5.10 -11.50 -3.65
CA LYS A 145 -6.29 -11.23 -4.47
C LYS A 145 -6.09 -10.06 -5.43
N THR A 146 -5.42 -9.02 -4.97
CA THR A 146 -5.13 -7.83 -5.78
C THR A 146 -3.85 -7.96 -6.62
N ARG A 147 -3.10 -9.05 -6.42
CA ARG A 147 -1.74 -9.23 -6.94
C ARG A 147 -0.89 -7.98 -6.72
N ALA A 148 -0.81 -7.54 -5.47
CA ALA A 148 -0.11 -6.31 -5.11
C ALA A 148 1.36 -6.35 -5.58
N ILE A 149 1.73 -5.40 -6.44
CA ILE A 149 2.95 -5.48 -7.26
C ILE A 149 4.22 -5.52 -6.41
N TYR A 150 4.27 -4.68 -5.38
CA TYR A 150 5.45 -4.50 -4.53
C TYR A 150 5.28 -5.13 -3.14
N TRP A 151 4.25 -5.96 -2.96
CA TRP A 151 4.03 -6.62 -1.69
C TRP A 151 5.07 -7.71 -1.42
N ARG A 152 5.56 -7.75 -0.18
CA ARG A 152 6.56 -8.71 0.28
C ARG A 152 6.20 -9.26 1.64
N ASN A 153 5.98 -10.57 1.72
CA ASN A 153 5.75 -11.26 2.99
C ASN A 153 7.07 -11.79 3.58
N GLY A 154 7.92 -10.88 4.06
CA GLY A 154 9.18 -11.22 4.73
C GLY A 154 10.41 -11.00 3.86
N ARG A 155 11.31 -12.00 3.79
CA ARG A 155 12.63 -11.85 3.15
C ARG A 155 12.51 -11.67 1.63
N PRO A 156 13.44 -10.92 1.00
CA PRO A 156 13.55 -10.85 -0.45
C PRO A 156 13.68 -12.25 -1.06
N TYR A 157 13.02 -12.47 -2.21
CA TYR A 157 13.32 -13.62 -3.07
C TYR A 157 14.60 -13.33 -3.87
N GLU A 158 15.41 -14.38 -4.08
CA GLU A 158 16.68 -14.29 -4.81
C GLU A 158 16.46 -14.21 -6.33
N ASP A 159 15.44 -14.92 -6.83
CA ASP A 159 15.09 -15.01 -8.25
C ASP A 159 13.62 -14.68 -8.50
N GLY A 160 13.29 -14.29 -9.74
CA GLY A 160 11.91 -14.04 -10.18
C GLY A 160 11.80 -13.71 -11.68
N ASP A 161 10.60 -13.87 -12.22
CA ASP A 161 10.30 -13.53 -13.62
C ASP A 161 10.13 -12.01 -13.80
N LEU A 162 10.35 -11.54 -15.04
CA LEU A 162 10.05 -10.16 -15.40
C LEU A 162 8.55 -9.89 -15.31
N LEU A 163 8.17 -8.81 -14.61
CA LEU A 163 6.77 -8.40 -14.48
C LEU A 163 6.22 -7.94 -15.84
N ASN A 164 5.22 -8.65 -16.36
CA ASN A 164 4.43 -8.23 -17.51
C ASN A 164 3.08 -7.67 -17.03
N LEU A 165 2.96 -6.34 -16.99
CA LEU A 165 1.74 -5.67 -16.51
C LEU A 165 0.49 -5.96 -17.35
N ASN A 166 0.65 -6.33 -18.63
CA ASN A 166 -0.48 -6.70 -19.49
C ASN A 166 -1.08 -8.06 -19.12
N GLU A 167 -0.26 -8.95 -18.57
CA GLU A 167 -0.65 -10.29 -18.13
C GLU A 167 -0.84 -10.39 -16.62
N HIS A 168 -0.59 -9.31 -15.89
CA HIS A 168 -0.65 -9.25 -14.42
C HIS A 168 -1.98 -9.73 -13.85
N PHE A 169 -3.09 -9.46 -14.56
CA PHE A 169 -4.42 -9.89 -14.17
C PHE A 169 -4.84 -11.26 -14.76
N ASN A 170 -3.98 -11.94 -15.52
CA ASN A 170 -4.28 -13.27 -16.07
C ASN A 170 -4.20 -14.35 -14.98
N ASP A 171 -5.21 -15.23 -14.93
CA ASP A 171 -5.33 -16.29 -13.92
C ASP A 171 -4.27 -17.39 -14.04
N SER A 172 -3.51 -17.42 -15.13
CA SER A 172 -2.37 -18.31 -15.32
C SER A 172 -1.16 -17.97 -14.43
N VAL A 173 -1.09 -16.76 -13.85
CA VAL A 173 0.00 -16.38 -12.93
C VAL A 173 -0.25 -17.04 -11.58
N LYS A 174 0.64 -17.96 -11.18
CA LYS A 174 0.57 -18.64 -9.88
C LYS A 174 0.70 -17.63 -8.74
N VAL A 175 -0.35 -17.51 -7.94
CA VAL A 175 -0.32 -16.76 -6.68
C VAL A 175 0.03 -17.73 -5.55
N ILE A 176 1.17 -17.51 -4.89
CA ILE A 176 1.53 -18.25 -3.68
C ILE A 176 0.73 -17.62 -2.52
N SER A 177 -0.48 -18.13 -2.28
CA SER A 177 -1.30 -17.71 -1.15
C SER A 177 -0.82 -18.38 0.13
N PHE A 178 -0.54 -17.58 1.16
CA PHE A 178 -0.22 -18.05 2.51
C PHE A 178 -1.45 -18.12 3.43
N ALA A 179 -2.60 -17.59 2.99
CA ALA A 179 -3.85 -17.62 3.74
C ALA A 179 -4.74 -18.74 3.24
N GLU A 180 -5.42 -19.43 4.16
CA GLU A 180 -6.55 -20.29 3.84
C GLU A 180 -7.76 -19.39 3.48
N PRO A 181 -8.17 -19.31 2.19
CA PRO A 181 -9.10 -18.28 1.72
C PRO A 181 -10.45 -18.29 2.42
N ASP A 182 -10.85 -19.42 3.01
CA ASP A 182 -12.17 -19.61 3.62
C ASP A 182 -12.24 -19.19 5.09
N LYS A 183 -11.10 -18.87 5.71
CA LYS A 183 -11.02 -18.47 7.13
C LYS A 183 -10.74 -16.98 7.34
N VAL A 184 -10.56 -16.23 6.25
CA VAL A 184 -10.22 -14.80 6.33
C VAL A 184 -11.42 -14.01 6.83
N LYS A 185 -11.23 -13.27 7.92
CA LYS A 185 -12.22 -12.34 8.45
C LYS A 185 -12.50 -11.23 7.42
N ASN A 186 -13.78 -10.86 7.27
CA ASN A 186 -14.26 -9.85 6.32
C ASN A 186 -14.01 -10.19 4.83
N LYS A 187 -13.85 -11.48 4.49
CA LYS A 187 -13.60 -11.94 3.12
C LYS A 187 -14.63 -11.41 2.13
N LYS A 188 -15.92 -11.50 2.48
CA LYS A 188 -17.03 -11.12 1.60
C LYS A 188 -16.96 -9.63 1.27
N GLU A 189 -16.74 -8.79 2.28
CA GLU A 189 -16.61 -7.34 2.14
C GLU A 189 -15.39 -6.97 1.30
N ILE A 190 -14.26 -7.66 1.48
CA ILE A 190 -13.06 -7.50 0.64
C ILE A 190 -13.38 -7.85 -0.82
N ASP A 191 -13.98 -9.01 -1.07
CA ASP A 191 -14.32 -9.47 -2.42
C ASP A 191 -15.30 -8.48 -3.10
N GLU A 192 -16.31 -7.99 -2.37
CA GLU A 192 -17.26 -6.97 -2.86
C GLU A 192 -16.57 -5.63 -3.18
N PHE A 193 -15.68 -5.15 -2.30
CA PHE A 193 -14.90 -3.94 -2.53
C PHE A 193 -14.06 -4.04 -3.80
N LEU A 194 -13.31 -5.15 -3.95
CA LEU A 194 -12.43 -5.36 -5.10
C LEU A 194 -13.20 -5.42 -6.42
N ASN A 195 -14.39 -6.03 -6.41
CA ASN A 195 -15.26 -6.05 -7.58
C ASN A 195 -15.75 -4.64 -7.99
N CYS A 196 -16.06 -3.73 -7.04
CA CYS A 196 -16.37 -2.33 -7.37
C CYS A 196 -15.11 -1.59 -7.84
N PHE A 197 -14.03 -1.68 -7.09
CA PHE A 197 -12.86 -0.81 -7.30
C PHE A 197 -12.09 -1.16 -8.57
N LEU A 198 -11.92 -2.44 -8.89
CA LEU A 198 -11.19 -2.88 -10.08
C LEU A 198 -12.04 -2.79 -11.37
N SER A 199 -13.34 -2.53 -11.26
CA SER A 199 -14.20 -2.26 -12.43
C SER A 199 -14.27 -0.78 -12.82
N LEU A 200 -13.61 0.11 -12.07
CA LEU A 200 -13.43 1.54 -12.37
C LEU A 200 -12.24 1.83 -13.30
#